data_AF-A0A9P4TLA8-F1
#
_entry.id   AF-A0A9P4TLA8-F1
#
_cell.length_a   1.000
_cell.length_b   1.000
_cell.length_c   1.000
_cell.angle_alpha   90.00
_cell.angle_beta   90.00
_cell.angle_gamma   90.00
#
_symmetry.space_group_name_H-M   'P 1'
#
loop_
_entity.id
_entity.type
_entity.pdbx_description
1 polymer ?
#
loop_
_entity_poly.entity_id
_entity_poly.type
_entity_poly.pdbx_seq_one_letter_code
_entity_poly.pdbx_strand_id
1 'polypeptide(L)'
;MAQPPPIPAQVSTSAQDATNAFFKRSLQLYNDHVVNTLSTDPNDPAATQTVQTLIAQLNYNYQALDHLINAIQARIYRDVNWVNAALAIYNKLSATIPPNFSAPGTDMKGACLVQHFMMKALQTQFDATMAQSLWSVGLVAFLGRLGASRQILGSLTPGIAFHILDEMVKSERLFSGQNFDICLDFILLVGSFLDAGHVELFSHRLQHLQDRATGRSTVAWMAVCWLLRLRKFDWSVGAAAV
;
A
#
# COMPACT_ATOMS: atom_id res chain seq x y z
N MET A 1 27.81 -57.19 -34.34
CA MET A 1 26.82 -56.60 -33.41
C MET A 1 27.53 -55.51 -32.63
N ALA A 2 27.23 -54.24 -32.91
CA ALA A 2 27.85 -53.09 -32.25
C ALA A 2 27.05 -52.70 -31.00
N GLN A 3 27.73 -52.48 -29.88
CA GLN A 3 27.13 -51.97 -28.63
C GLN A 3 26.59 -50.54 -28.85
N PRO A 4 25.40 -50.20 -28.33
CA PRO A 4 24.91 -48.84 -28.37
C PRO A 4 25.75 -47.95 -27.43
N PRO A 5 25.93 -46.66 -27.77
CA PRO A 5 26.68 -45.73 -26.95
C PRO A 5 25.99 -45.49 -25.60
N PRO A 6 26.74 -45.29 -24.52
CA PRO A 6 26.18 -45.00 -23.21
C PRO A 6 25.49 -43.62 -23.24
N ILE A 7 24.25 -43.59 -22.74
CA ILE A 7 23.49 -42.36 -22.53
C ILE A 7 24.27 -41.51 -21.49
N PRO A 8 24.56 -40.23 -21.77
CA PRO A 8 25.24 -39.38 -20.80
C PRO A 8 24.37 -39.24 -19.54
N ALA A 9 25.00 -39.51 -18.40
CA ALA A 9 24.39 -39.39 -17.09
C ALA A 9 23.77 -38.01 -16.90
N GLN A 10 22.57 -37.99 -16.30
CA GLN A 10 21.94 -36.79 -15.77
C GLN A 10 22.82 -36.21 -14.66
N VAL A 11 23.71 -35.30 -15.03
CA VAL A 11 24.53 -34.54 -14.09
C VAL A 11 23.84 -33.19 -13.88
N SER A 12 23.47 -32.93 -12.62
CA SER A 12 23.30 -31.60 -12.01
C SER A 12 21.97 -30.85 -12.17
N THR A 13 20.86 -31.42 -11.71
CA THR A 13 19.68 -30.61 -11.31
C THR A 13 19.90 -29.90 -9.96
N SER A 14 20.49 -30.58 -8.97
CA SER A 14 20.64 -30.04 -7.60
C SER A 14 21.58 -28.83 -7.47
N ALA A 15 22.65 -28.76 -8.26
CA ALA A 15 23.62 -27.65 -8.21
C ALA A 15 23.10 -26.38 -8.91
N GLN A 16 22.32 -26.54 -9.98
CA GLN A 16 21.64 -25.43 -10.65
C GLN A 16 20.52 -24.87 -9.76
N ASP A 17 19.75 -25.72 -9.08
CA ASP A 17 18.71 -25.30 -8.14
C ASP A 17 19.30 -24.53 -6.94
N ALA A 18 20.42 -24.98 -6.38
CA ALA A 18 21.12 -24.28 -5.29
C ALA A 18 21.65 -22.90 -5.71
N THR A 19 22.22 -22.80 -6.91
CA THR A 19 22.74 -21.55 -7.45
C THR A 19 21.61 -20.55 -7.74
N ASN A 20 20.51 -21.02 -8.32
CA ASN A 20 19.30 -20.22 -8.55
C ASN A 20 18.69 -19.72 -7.23
N ALA A 21 18.66 -20.57 -6.19
CA ALA A 21 18.19 -20.19 -4.86
C ALA A 21 19.09 -19.12 -4.21
N PHE A 22 20.42 -19.26 -4.34
CA PHE A 22 21.37 -18.26 -3.85
C PHE A 22 21.17 -16.90 -4.53
N PHE A 23 21.10 -16.86 -5.86
CA PHE A 23 20.87 -15.61 -6.59
C PHE A 23 19.52 -14.96 -6.22
N LYS A 24 18.45 -15.76 -6.12
CA LYS A 24 17.14 -15.27 -5.69
C LYS A 24 17.22 -14.63 -4.31
N ARG A 25 17.85 -15.30 -3.34
CA ARG A 25 18.01 -14.78 -1.98
C ARG A 25 18.85 -13.51 -1.94
N SER A 26 19.96 -13.45 -2.66
CA SER A 26 20.82 -12.26 -2.72
C SER A 26 20.09 -11.07 -3.32
N LEU A 27 19.29 -11.28 -4.37
CA LEU A 27 18.45 -10.24 -4.96
C LEU A 27 17.38 -9.74 -3.98
N GLN A 28 16.75 -10.65 -3.23
CA GLN A 28 15.79 -10.28 -2.19
C GLN A 28 16.44 -9.43 -1.09
N LEU A 29 17.59 -9.86 -0.58
CA LEU A 29 18.35 -9.10 0.43
C LEU A 29 18.79 -7.73 -0.08
N TYR A 30 19.21 -7.65 -1.34
CA TYR A 30 19.56 -6.37 -1.98
C TYR A 30 18.34 -5.44 -2.07
N ASN A 31 17.21 -5.94 -2.58
CA ASN A 31 15.98 -5.16 -2.67
C ASN A 31 15.52 -4.66 -1.30
N ASP A 32 15.55 -5.53 -0.28
CA ASP A 32 15.19 -5.19 1.09
C ASP A 32 16.14 -4.12 1.64
N HIS A 33 17.45 -4.26 1.43
CA HIS A 33 18.43 -3.27 1.87
C HIS A 33 18.20 -1.91 1.21
N VAL A 34 18.14 -1.87 -0.12
CA VAL A 34 17.96 -0.64 -0.89
C VAL A 34 16.65 0.05 -0.51
N VAL A 35 15.56 -0.72 -0.44
CA VAL A 35 14.25 -0.17 -0.04
C VAL A 35 14.32 0.42 1.36
N ASN A 36 15.06 -0.16 2.31
CA ASN A 36 15.19 0.37 3.67
C ASN A 36 16.15 1.56 3.79
N THR A 37 17.08 1.76 2.86
CA THR A 37 18.02 2.88 2.88
C THR A 37 17.56 4.10 2.09
N LEU A 38 16.50 3.99 1.28
CA LEU A 38 15.96 5.11 0.51
C LEU A 38 15.52 6.27 1.42
N SER A 39 15.67 7.50 0.94
CA SER A 39 15.26 8.70 1.68
C SER A 39 13.75 8.73 1.96
N THR A 40 13.35 9.46 3.01
CA THR A 40 11.96 9.82 3.30
C THR A 40 11.50 11.05 2.50
N ASP A 41 12.41 11.75 1.83
CA ASP A 41 12.08 12.85 0.94
C ASP A 41 11.47 12.33 -0.38
N PRO A 42 10.20 12.64 -0.70
CA PRO A 42 9.58 12.22 -1.96
C PRO A 42 10.23 12.82 -3.20
N ASN A 43 10.99 13.90 -3.07
CA ASN A 43 11.66 14.60 -4.16
C ASN A 43 13.14 14.24 -4.29
N ASP A 44 13.63 13.25 -3.53
CA ASP A 44 15.04 12.85 -3.57
C ASP A 44 15.45 12.46 -5.01
N PRO A 45 16.42 13.19 -5.63
CA PRO A 45 16.87 12.88 -6.99
C PRO A 45 17.48 11.48 -7.09
N ALA A 46 18.11 10.97 -6.02
CA ALA A 46 18.73 9.64 -5.99
C ALA A 46 17.69 8.51 -6.08
N ALA A 47 16.43 8.77 -5.71
CA ALA A 47 15.36 7.78 -5.80
C ALA A 47 15.12 7.34 -7.25
N THR A 48 15.27 8.23 -8.24
CA THR A 48 15.09 7.88 -9.66
C THR A 48 16.12 6.87 -10.14
N GLN A 49 17.40 7.14 -9.86
CA GLN A 49 18.50 6.24 -10.24
C GLN A 49 18.38 4.90 -9.51
N THR A 50 17.97 4.92 -8.24
CA THR A 50 17.76 3.71 -7.45
C THR A 50 16.64 2.85 -8.03
N VAL A 51 15.50 3.45 -8.39
CA VAL A 51 14.39 2.74 -9.04
C VAL A 51 14.80 2.15 -10.39
N GLN A 52 15.54 2.89 -11.21
CA GLN A 52 16.09 2.37 -12.47
C GLN A 52 16.99 1.15 -12.24
N THR A 53 17.85 1.22 -11.22
CA THR A 53 18.73 0.10 -10.85
C THR A 53 17.90 -1.11 -10.41
N LEU A 54 16.90 -0.92 -9.55
CA LEU A 54 16.01 -1.99 -9.09
C LEU A 54 15.28 -2.65 -10.26
N ILE A 55 14.77 -1.87 -11.22
CA ILE A 55 14.09 -2.37 -12.43
C ILE A 55 15.05 -3.18 -13.30
N ALA A 56 16.27 -2.70 -13.53
CA ALA A 56 17.27 -3.44 -14.30
C ALA A 56 17.58 -4.80 -13.67
N GLN A 57 17.63 -4.87 -12.34
CA GLN A 57 17.85 -6.12 -11.60
C GLN A 57 16.65 -7.08 -11.63
N LEU A 58 15.45 -6.62 -11.99
CA LEU A 58 14.30 -7.52 -12.18
C LEU A 58 14.53 -8.49 -13.33
N ASN A 59 15.24 -8.09 -14.39
CA ASN A 59 15.53 -8.92 -15.56
C ASN A 59 14.30 -9.69 -16.10
N TYR A 60 13.17 -9.01 -16.26
CA TYR A 60 11.88 -9.58 -16.67
C TYR A 60 11.31 -10.68 -15.75
N ASN A 61 11.83 -10.82 -14.53
CA ASN A 61 11.34 -11.76 -13.53
C ASN A 61 10.23 -11.14 -12.67
N TYR A 62 8.98 -11.55 -12.93
CA TYR A 62 7.83 -11.06 -12.19
C TYR A 62 7.87 -11.40 -10.68
N GLN A 63 8.52 -12.49 -10.27
CA GLN A 63 8.65 -12.83 -8.84
C GLN A 63 9.56 -11.85 -8.12
N ALA A 64 10.57 -11.31 -8.81
CA ALA A 64 11.42 -10.26 -8.25
C ALA A 64 10.64 -8.95 -8.09
N LEU A 65 9.72 -8.64 -9.01
CA LEU A 65 8.83 -7.48 -8.91
C LEU A 65 7.87 -7.63 -7.73
N ASP A 66 7.24 -8.80 -7.59
CA ASP A 66 6.35 -9.11 -6.47
C ASP A 66 7.09 -8.97 -5.12
N HIS A 67 8.32 -9.51 -5.02
CA HIS A 67 9.16 -9.32 -3.84
C HIS A 67 9.50 -7.85 -3.57
N LEU A 68 9.89 -7.09 -4.59
CA LEU A 68 10.21 -5.66 -4.46
C LEU A 68 9.00 -4.88 -3.93
N ILE A 69 7.80 -5.15 -4.45
CA ILE A 69 6.55 -4.53 -3.99
C ILE A 69 6.28 -4.90 -2.53
N ASN A 70 6.47 -6.16 -2.15
CA ASN A 70 6.33 -6.60 -0.76
C ASN A 70 7.36 -5.94 0.17
N ALA A 71 8.59 -5.70 -0.29
CA ALA A 71 9.60 -4.97 0.47
C ALA A 71 9.20 -3.50 0.70
N ILE A 72 8.67 -2.82 -0.33
CA ILE A 72 8.14 -1.46 -0.22
C ILE A 72 6.97 -1.42 0.78
N GLN A 73 6.01 -2.35 0.65
CA GLN A 73 4.88 -2.43 1.58
C GLN A 73 5.33 -2.74 3.01
N ALA A 74 6.32 -3.61 3.20
CA ALA A 74 6.88 -3.90 4.51
C ALA A 74 7.54 -2.67 5.16
N ARG A 75 8.14 -1.76 4.38
CA ARG A 75 8.67 -0.50 4.90
C ARG A 75 7.56 0.50 5.22
N ILE A 76 6.57 0.68 4.33
CA ILE A 76 5.39 1.52 4.59
C ILE A 76 4.75 1.13 5.92
N TYR A 77 4.59 -0.17 6.15
CA TYR A 77 3.96 -0.71 7.35
C TYR A 77 4.68 -0.30 8.65
N ARG A 78 6.02 -0.11 8.60
CA ARG A 78 6.88 0.17 9.76
C ARG A 78 7.20 1.66 9.93
N ASP A 79 7.24 2.42 8.84
CA ASP A 79 7.70 3.81 8.81
C ASP A 79 6.66 4.73 8.14
N VAL A 80 5.86 5.38 8.99
CA VAL A 80 4.82 6.34 8.55
C VAL A 80 5.40 7.55 7.82
N ASN A 81 6.62 7.97 8.15
CA ASN A 81 7.25 9.14 7.53
C ASN A 81 7.64 8.86 6.08
N TRP A 82 7.79 7.58 5.72
CA TRP A 82 8.16 7.16 4.38
C TRP A 82 6.98 7.06 3.40
N VAL A 83 5.74 7.21 3.87
CA VAL A 83 4.51 7.07 3.05
C VAL A 83 4.56 7.91 1.77
N ASN A 84 4.93 9.19 1.86
CA ASN A 84 4.98 10.06 0.69
C ASN A 84 6.10 9.67 -0.29
N ALA A 85 7.26 9.28 0.22
CA ALA A 85 8.36 8.76 -0.61
C ALA A 85 7.98 7.46 -1.29
N ALA A 86 7.26 6.56 -0.60
CA ALA A 86 6.78 5.32 -1.16
C ALA A 86 5.82 5.54 -2.34
N LEU A 87 4.91 6.52 -2.25
CA LEU A 87 4.03 6.91 -3.36
C LEU A 87 4.85 7.41 -4.56
N ALA A 88 5.86 8.25 -4.32
CA ALA A 88 6.76 8.72 -5.37
C ALA A 88 7.55 7.57 -6.02
N ILE A 89 8.00 6.59 -5.23
CA ILE A 89 8.68 5.39 -5.72
C ILE A 89 7.74 4.54 -6.57
N TYR A 90 6.49 4.30 -6.16
CA TYR A 90 5.51 3.57 -6.98
C TYR A 90 5.24 4.27 -8.31
N ASN A 91 5.10 5.60 -8.30
CA ASN A 91 4.93 6.37 -9.52
C ASN A 91 6.16 6.22 -10.45
N LYS A 92 7.38 6.39 -9.92
CA LYS A 92 8.62 6.19 -10.69
C LYS A 92 8.74 4.76 -11.22
N LEU A 93 8.39 3.76 -10.42
CA LEU A 93 8.41 2.35 -10.78
C LEU A 93 7.46 2.08 -11.95
N SER A 94 6.22 2.56 -11.87
CA SER A 94 5.23 2.41 -12.95
C SER A 94 5.60 3.15 -14.23
N ALA A 95 6.26 4.31 -14.12
CA ALA A 95 6.70 5.08 -15.27
C ALA A 95 7.92 4.45 -15.98
N THR A 96 8.75 3.71 -15.25
CA THR A 96 10.04 3.20 -15.74
C THR A 96 9.98 1.72 -16.13
N ILE A 97 9.02 0.95 -15.58
CA ILE A 97 8.92 -0.48 -15.89
C ILE A 97 8.61 -0.70 -17.39
N PRO A 98 9.25 -1.68 -18.05
CA PRO A 98 8.98 -1.92 -19.47
C PRO A 98 7.49 -2.24 -19.72
N PRO A 99 6.86 -1.66 -20.75
CA PRO A 99 5.43 -1.84 -21.01
C PRO A 99 5.07 -3.28 -21.38
N ASN A 100 6.04 -4.06 -21.85
CA ASN A 100 5.90 -5.48 -22.18
C ASN A 100 6.23 -6.42 -21.01
N PHE A 101 6.65 -5.91 -19.85
CA PHE A 101 6.89 -6.72 -18.66
C PHE A 101 5.57 -7.36 -18.22
N SER A 102 5.53 -8.68 -18.07
CA SER A 102 4.32 -9.46 -17.81
C SER A 102 4.55 -10.53 -16.74
N ALA A 103 3.45 -11.10 -16.23
CA ALA A 103 3.46 -12.23 -15.32
C ALA A 103 2.54 -13.35 -15.86
N PRO A 104 2.85 -14.64 -15.60
CA PRO A 104 1.95 -15.74 -15.92
C PRO A 104 0.61 -15.60 -15.18
N GLY A 105 -0.49 -15.93 -15.86
CA GLY A 105 -1.83 -15.96 -15.25
C GLY A 105 -2.55 -14.62 -15.16
N THR A 106 -2.05 -13.57 -15.83
CA THR A 106 -2.73 -12.27 -15.94
C THR A 106 -2.42 -11.60 -17.27
N ASP A 107 -3.39 -10.87 -17.82
CA ASP A 107 -3.21 -10.06 -19.03
C ASP A 107 -2.58 -8.69 -18.73
N MET A 108 -2.38 -8.37 -17.44
CA MET A 108 -1.82 -7.09 -17.01
C MET A 108 -0.31 -7.02 -17.28
N LYS A 109 0.14 -5.87 -17.76
CA LYS A 109 1.55 -5.62 -18.13
C LYS A 109 2.03 -4.26 -17.65
N GLY A 110 3.35 -4.08 -17.57
CA GLY A 110 4.01 -2.82 -17.24
C GLY A 110 3.42 -2.17 -15.99
N ALA A 111 3.04 -0.89 -16.11
CA ALA A 111 2.44 -0.11 -15.02
C ALA A 111 1.20 -0.78 -14.39
N CYS A 112 0.32 -1.38 -15.20
CA CYS A 112 -0.87 -2.05 -14.70
C CYS A 112 -0.52 -3.28 -13.85
N LEU A 113 0.55 -3.99 -14.19
CA LEU A 113 1.03 -5.12 -13.39
C LEU A 113 1.61 -4.65 -12.05
N VAL A 114 2.35 -3.53 -12.04
CA VAL A 114 2.83 -2.90 -10.79
C VAL A 114 1.66 -2.55 -9.89
N GLN A 115 0.63 -1.89 -10.44
CA GLN A 115 -0.58 -1.55 -9.71
C GLN A 115 -1.27 -2.80 -9.16
N HIS A 116 -1.39 -3.86 -9.96
CA HIS A 116 -2.02 -5.11 -9.53
C HIS A 116 -1.33 -5.74 -8.31
N PHE A 117 -0.01 -5.91 -8.38
CA PHE A 117 0.75 -6.46 -7.26
C PHE A 117 0.74 -5.53 -6.04
N MET A 118 0.79 -4.21 -6.24
CA MET A 118 0.64 -3.25 -5.16
C MET A 118 -0.71 -3.39 -4.44
N MET A 119 -1.82 -3.42 -5.18
CA MET A 119 -3.16 -3.56 -4.61
C MET A 119 -3.36 -4.90 -3.92
N LYS A 120 -2.82 -5.98 -4.47
CA LYS A 120 -2.86 -7.32 -3.86
C LYS A 120 -2.11 -7.35 -2.52
N ALA A 121 -0.92 -6.74 -2.47
CA ALA A 121 -0.14 -6.65 -1.24
C ALA A 121 -0.83 -5.77 -0.19
N LEU A 122 -1.40 -4.63 -0.62
CA LEU A 122 -2.18 -3.75 0.25
C LEU A 122 -3.40 -4.45 0.86
N GLN A 123 -4.18 -5.18 0.05
CA GLN A 123 -5.33 -5.94 0.54
C GLN A 123 -4.90 -6.95 1.61
N THR A 124 -3.86 -7.73 1.32
CA THR A 124 -3.33 -8.74 2.25
C THR A 124 -2.89 -8.11 3.57
N GLN A 125 -2.19 -6.97 3.52
CA GLN A 125 -1.75 -6.25 4.71
C GLN A 125 -2.90 -5.58 5.47
N PHE A 126 -3.90 -5.09 4.76
CA PHE A 126 -5.09 -4.48 5.36
C PHE A 126 -5.88 -5.52 6.15
N ASP A 127 -6.16 -6.68 5.56
CA ASP A 127 -6.87 -7.79 6.22
C ASP A 127 -6.11 -8.23 7.48
N ALA A 128 -4.78 -8.38 7.38
CA ALA A 128 -3.93 -8.71 8.52
C ALA A 128 -3.96 -7.62 9.60
N THR A 129 -3.98 -6.34 9.22
CA THR A 129 -4.01 -5.19 10.15
C THR A 129 -5.34 -5.10 10.88
N MET A 130 -6.47 -5.28 10.19
CA MET A 130 -7.80 -5.29 10.82
C MET A 130 -7.94 -6.47 11.80
N ALA A 131 -7.23 -7.57 11.54
CA ALA A 131 -7.11 -8.72 12.44
C ALA A 131 -6.08 -8.55 13.57
N GLN A 132 -5.44 -7.38 13.76
CA GLN A 132 -4.55 -7.07 14.89
C GLN A 132 -5.18 -6.12 15.93
N SER A 133 -4.69 -6.15 17.17
CA SER A 133 -5.19 -5.28 18.26
C SER A 133 -4.79 -3.82 18.08
N LEU A 134 -3.63 -3.58 17.47
CA LEU A 134 -3.10 -2.27 17.13
C LEU A 134 -2.90 -2.21 15.62
N TRP A 135 -3.41 -1.17 15.00
CA TRP A 135 -3.30 -0.97 13.55
C TRP A 135 -1.97 -0.29 13.18
N SER A 136 -1.46 -0.61 11.99
CA SER A 136 -0.32 0.08 11.42
C SER A 136 -0.73 1.49 10.96
N VAL A 137 -0.16 2.50 11.62
CA VAL A 137 -0.33 3.91 11.24
C VAL A 137 0.16 4.13 9.81
N GLY A 138 1.31 3.55 9.45
CA GLY A 138 1.91 3.72 8.13
C GLY A 138 1.04 3.17 7.01
N LEU A 139 0.46 1.97 7.18
CA LEU A 139 -0.45 1.38 6.20
C LEU A 139 -1.71 2.24 6.00
N VAL A 140 -2.37 2.64 7.08
CA VAL A 140 -3.61 3.42 6.98
C VAL A 140 -3.34 4.81 6.43
N ALA A 141 -2.24 5.45 6.82
CA ALA A 141 -1.81 6.72 6.24
C ALA A 141 -1.56 6.59 4.73
N PHE A 142 -0.92 5.50 4.28
CA PHE A 142 -0.71 5.22 2.86
C PHE A 142 -2.04 5.03 2.11
N LEU A 143 -2.97 4.25 2.64
CA LEU A 143 -4.32 4.09 2.07
C LEU A 143 -5.06 5.43 2.00
N GLY A 144 -4.98 6.24 3.06
CA GLY A 144 -5.58 7.58 3.08
C GLY A 144 -5.00 8.49 1.99
N ARG A 145 -3.68 8.46 1.76
CA ARG A 145 -3.04 9.20 0.67
C ARG A 145 -3.45 8.72 -0.72
N LEU A 146 -3.65 7.42 -0.92
CA LEU A 146 -4.19 6.88 -2.16
C LEU A 146 -5.65 7.32 -2.42
N GLY A 147 -6.45 7.53 -1.37
CA GLY A 147 -7.79 8.09 -1.49
C GLY A 147 -7.81 9.60 -1.73
N ALA A 148 -6.84 10.33 -1.16
CA ALA A 148 -6.73 11.78 -1.30
C ALA A 148 -6.24 12.22 -2.70
N SER A 149 -5.48 11.38 -3.41
CA SER A 149 -4.87 11.73 -4.69
C SER A 149 -5.43 10.93 -5.86
N ARG A 150 -5.99 11.63 -6.85
CA ARG A 150 -6.53 11.00 -8.07
C ARG A 150 -5.47 10.68 -9.14
N GLN A 151 -4.27 11.24 -9.01
CA GLN A 151 -3.23 11.17 -10.05
C GLN A 151 -2.12 10.15 -9.74
N ILE A 152 -2.21 9.45 -8.61
CA ILE A 152 -1.21 8.46 -8.18
C ILE A 152 -1.61 7.07 -8.66
N LEU A 153 -0.61 6.24 -8.98
CA LEU A 153 -0.80 4.82 -9.27
C LEU A 153 -1.57 4.13 -8.14
N GLY A 154 -2.66 3.45 -8.47
CA GLY A 154 -3.49 2.75 -7.49
C GLY A 154 -4.29 3.66 -6.56
N SER A 155 -4.66 4.86 -7.05
CA SER A 155 -5.68 5.69 -6.41
C SER A 155 -6.93 4.87 -6.06
N LEU A 156 -7.46 5.11 -4.86
CA LEU A 156 -8.61 4.33 -4.40
C LEU A 156 -9.87 4.74 -5.15
N THR A 157 -10.69 3.75 -5.49
CA THR A 157 -12.07 4.02 -5.89
C THR A 157 -12.91 4.33 -4.64
N PRO A 158 -14.05 5.04 -4.76
CA PRO A 158 -14.92 5.29 -3.62
C PRO A 158 -15.36 4.00 -2.92
N GLY A 159 -15.62 2.94 -3.70
CA GLY A 159 -15.98 1.63 -3.15
C GLY A 159 -14.90 1.02 -2.25
N ILE A 160 -13.63 1.10 -2.65
CA ILE A 160 -12.51 0.60 -1.83
C ILE A 160 -12.34 1.47 -0.57
N ALA A 161 -12.40 2.79 -0.71
CA ALA A 161 -12.28 3.69 0.43
C ALA A 161 -13.43 3.51 1.44
N PHE A 162 -14.66 3.29 0.97
CA PHE A 162 -15.78 2.95 1.84
C PHE A 162 -15.62 1.60 2.51
N HIS A 163 -15.13 0.59 1.81
CA HIS A 163 -14.86 -0.72 2.40
C HIS A 163 -13.85 -0.60 3.57
N ILE A 164 -12.73 0.11 3.35
CA ILE A 164 -11.74 0.38 4.39
C ILE A 164 -12.37 1.10 5.58
N LEU A 165 -13.11 2.19 5.33
CA LEU A 165 -13.79 2.95 6.39
C LEU A 165 -14.76 2.07 7.18
N ASP A 166 -15.53 1.22 6.48
CA ASP A 166 -16.53 0.36 7.09
C ASP A 166 -15.88 -0.68 8.02
N GLU A 167 -14.82 -1.34 7.57
CA GLU A 167 -14.05 -2.28 8.39
C GLU A 167 -13.45 -1.62 9.63
N MET A 168 -12.86 -0.42 9.49
CA MET A 168 -12.33 0.34 10.62
C MET A 168 -13.43 0.76 11.61
N VAL A 169 -14.52 1.34 11.11
CA VAL A 169 -15.63 1.85 11.93
C VAL A 169 -16.44 0.71 12.57
N LYS A 170 -16.48 -0.49 11.98
CA LYS A 170 -17.16 -1.66 12.57
C LYS A 170 -16.28 -2.48 13.49
N SER A 171 -14.95 -2.40 13.34
CA SER A 171 -14.02 -3.20 14.13
C SER A 171 -14.24 -3.03 15.63
N GLU A 172 -14.31 -4.14 16.35
CA GLU A 172 -14.39 -4.17 17.82
C GLU A 172 -13.17 -3.48 18.46
N ARG A 173 -12.07 -3.39 17.71
CA ARG A 173 -10.78 -2.84 18.16
C ARG A 173 -10.60 -1.36 17.86
N LEU A 174 -11.62 -0.69 17.33
CA LEU A 174 -11.58 0.74 17.02
C LEU A 174 -11.06 1.60 18.18
N PHE A 175 -11.46 1.28 19.42
CA PHE A 175 -11.03 2.03 20.61
C PHE A 175 -9.84 1.40 21.36
N SER A 176 -9.09 0.51 20.71
CA SER A 176 -7.86 -0.08 21.27
C SER A 176 -6.65 0.77 20.94
N GLY A 177 -5.92 1.21 21.97
CA GLY A 177 -4.71 2.04 21.78
C GLY A 177 -5.01 3.29 20.93
N GLN A 178 -4.27 3.43 19.84
CA GLN A 178 -4.33 4.57 18.91
C GLN A 178 -5.24 4.34 17.68
N ASN A 179 -5.97 3.22 17.62
CA ASN A 179 -6.76 2.84 16.44
C ASN A 179 -7.84 3.87 16.08
N PHE A 180 -8.42 4.51 17.09
CA PHE A 180 -9.43 5.54 16.88
C PHE A 180 -8.81 6.75 16.17
N ASP A 181 -7.65 7.22 16.62
CA ASP A 181 -6.93 8.34 15.98
C ASP A 181 -6.54 7.99 14.54
N ILE A 182 -6.05 6.77 14.31
CA ILE A 182 -5.77 6.26 12.96
C ILE A 182 -7.03 6.29 12.05
N CYS A 183 -8.19 5.94 12.60
CA CYS A 183 -9.47 6.03 11.87
C CYS A 183 -9.85 7.48 11.55
N LEU A 184 -9.67 8.40 12.49
CA LEU A 184 -9.92 9.82 12.25
C LEU A 184 -8.99 10.37 11.17
N ASP A 185 -7.70 10.05 11.24
CA ASP A 185 -6.72 10.49 10.24
C ASP A 185 -7.06 9.97 8.83
N PHE A 186 -7.50 8.71 8.73
CA PHE A 186 -8.00 8.18 7.47
C PHE A 186 -9.20 8.99 6.94
N ILE A 187 -10.20 9.25 7.79
CA ILE A 187 -11.39 10.05 7.45
C ILE A 187 -11.00 11.46 7.02
N LEU A 188 -10.05 12.11 7.70
CA LEU A 188 -9.57 13.44 7.35
C LEU A 188 -8.93 13.47 5.96
N LEU A 189 -8.20 12.42 5.59
CA LEU A 189 -7.55 12.33 4.28
C LEU A 189 -8.53 12.07 3.14
N VAL A 190 -9.55 11.23 3.36
CA VAL A 190 -10.46 10.76 2.29
C VAL A 190 -11.85 11.40 2.32
N GLY A 191 -12.16 12.20 3.35
CA GLY A 191 -13.51 12.69 3.61
C GLY A 191 -14.08 13.51 2.47
N SER A 192 -13.32 14.48 1.96
CA SER A 192 -13.74 15.31 0.81
C SER A 192 -13.96 14.48 -0.45
N PHE A 193 -13.13 13.46 -0.67
CA PHE A 193 -13.24 12.54 -1.79
C PHE A 193 -14.52 11.69 -1.71
N LEU A 194 -14.86 11.18 -0.52
CA LEU A 194 -16.08 10.40 -0.30
C LEU A 194 -17.34 11.27 -0.38
N ASP A 195 -17.27 12.53 0.07
CA ASP A 195 -18.41 13.45 0.01
C ASP A 195 -18.74 13.95 -1.39
N ALA A 196 -17.75 14.07 -2.29
CA ALA A 196 -17.93 14.62 -3.64
C ALA A 196 -18.86 13.83 -4.59
N GLY A 197 -19.61 12.85 -4.08
CA GLY A 197 -20.56 12.05 -4.86
C GLY A 197 -21.32 11.00 -4.04
N HIS A 198 -20.99 10.81 -2.76
CA HIS A 198 -21.56 9.76 -1.91
C HIS A 198 -21.94 10.26 -0.51
N VAL A 199 -22.44 11.51 -0.42
CA VAL A 199 -22.79 12.20 0.83
C VAL A 199 -23.63 11.33 1.76
N GLU A 200 -24.72 10.73 1.28
CA GLU A 200 -25.62 9.92 2.12
C GLU A 200 -24.97 8.65 2.67
N LEU A 201 -24.21 7.94 1.83
CA LEU A 201 -23.51 6.73 2.24
C LEU A 201 -22.45 7.06 3.30
N PHE A 202 -21.74 8.17 3.11
CA PHE A 202 -20.75 8.61 4.07
C PHE A 202 -21.38 9.13 5.37
N SER A 203 -22.52 9.83 5.30
CA SER A 203 -23.31 10.25 6.46
C SER A 203 -23.67 9.06 7.35
N HIS A 204 -24.13 7.95 6.76
CA HIS A 204 -24.46 6.75 7.52
C HIS A 204 -23.23 6.18 8.26
N ARG A 205 -22.04 6.23 7.65
CA ARG A 205 -20.81 5.73 8.29
C ARG A 205 -20.33 6.64 9.42
N LEU A 206 -20.44 7.95 9.23
CA LEU A 206 -20.13 8.93 10.28
C LEU A 206 -21.13 8.87 11.44
N GLN A 207 -22.41 8.63 11.17
CA GLN A 207 -23.41 8.40 12.22
C GLN A 207 -23.06 7.17 13.05
N HIS A 208 -22.73 6.05 12.39
CA HIS A 208 -22.32 4.84 13.10
C HIS A 208 -21.06 5.07 13.96
N LEU A 209 -20.08 5.82 13.46
CA LEU A 209 -18.91 6.23 14.24
C LEU A 209 -19.30 7.09 15.45
N GLN A 210 -20.23 8.04 15.29
CA GLN A 210 -20.74 8.87 16.37
C GLN A 210 -21.44 8.05 17.46
N ASP A 211 -22.31 7.12 17.05
CA ASP A 211 -23.02 6.24 17.98
C ASP A 211 -22.02 5.39 18.77
N ARG A 212 -20.99 4.86 18.12
CA ARG A 212 -19.94 4.06 18.77
C ARG A 212 -19.04 4.89 19.70
N ALA A 213 -18.78 6.15 19.38
CA ALA A 213 -17.99 7.05 20.21
C ALA A 213 -18.79 7.53 21.45
N THR A 214 -20.12 7.56 21.35
CA THR A 214 -21.01 7.90 22.45
C THR A 214 -20.85 6.88 23.59
N GLY A 215 -20.43 7.35 24.77
CA GLY A 215 -20.19 6.50 25.94
C GLY A 215 -18.82 5.81 26.01
N ARG A 216 -17.88 6.11 25.10
CA ARG A 216 -16.49 5.61 25.20
C ARG A 216 -15.59 6.56 25.97
N SER A 217 -15.38 7.76 25.44
CA SER A 217 -14.65 8.83 26.13
C SER A 217 -15.13 10.18 25.62
N THR A 218 -15.05 11.20 26.47
CA THR A 218 -15.38 12.59 26.07
C THR A 218 -14.50 13.05 24.91
N VAL A 219 -13.22 12.67 24.91
CA VAL A 219 -12.27 13.02 23.83
C VAL A 219 -12.70 12.41 22.50
N ALA A 220 -13.05 11.12 22.48
CA ALA A 220 -13.50 10.45 21.26
C ALA A 220 -14.79 11.08 20.71
N TRP A 221 -15.76 11.35 21.59
CA TRP A 221 -17.00 12.01 21.22
C TRP A 221 -16.75 13.41 20.63
N MET A 222 -15.90 14.22 21.29
CA MET A 222 -15.51 15.54 20.79
C MET A 222 -14.83 15.46 19.42
N ALA A 223 -13.95 14.50 19.20
CA ALA A 223 -13.26 14.32 17.92
C ALA A 223 -14.23 14.01 16.77
N VAL A 224 -15.23 13.14 16.99
CA VAL A 224 -16.28 12.89 15.99
C VAL A 224 -17.14 14.13 15.74
N CYS A 225 -17.51 14.88 16.78
CA CYS A 225 -18.21 16.15 16.62
C CYS A 225 -17.40 17.15 15.78
N TRP A 226 -16.08 17.20 15.96
CA TRP A 226 -15.19 18.02 15.15
C TRP A 226 -15.12 17.57 13.69
N LEU A 227 -15.08 16.26 13.41
CA LEU A 227 -15.18 15.74 12.04
C LEU A 227 -16.48 16.15 11.36
N LEU A 228 -17.62 15.99 12.04
CA LEU A 228 -18.92 16.39 11.52
C LEU A 228 -18.99 17.90 11.27
N ARG A 229 -18.34 18.70 12.13
CA ARG A 229 -18.22 20.14 11.93
C ARG A 229 -17.36 20.46 10.72
N LEU A 230 -16.18 19.86 10.60
CA LEU A 230 -15.28 20.03 9.46
C LEU A 230 -15.97 19.72 8.13
N ARG A 231 -16.75 18.64 8.08
CA ARG A 231 -17.58 18.27 6.93
C ARG A 231 -18.58 19.37 6.53
N LYS A 232 -19.22 20.04 7.50
CA LYS A 232 -20.13 21.17 7.24
C LYS A 232 -19.42 22.40 6.66
N PHE A 233 -18.10 22.48 6.81
CA PHE A 233 -17.25 23.50 6.20
C PHE A 233 -16.50 22.95 4.98
N ASP A 234 -17.09 22.00 4.26
CA ASP A 234 -16.56 21.41 3.02
C ASP A 234 -15.13 20.86 3.15
N TRP A 235 -14.79 20.30 4.31
CA TRP A 235 -13.46 19.78 4.62
C TRP A 235 -12.34 20.83 4.56
N SER A 236 -12.69 22.12 4.52
CA SER A 236 -11.73 23.21 4.50
C SER A 236 -11.16 23.43 5.90
N VAL A 237 -9.84 23.49 5.99
CA VAL A 237 -9.14 23.94 7.21
C VAL A 237 -9.14 25.46 7.18
N GLY A 238 -10.31 26.05 7.46
CA GLY A 238 -10.51 27.49 7.58
C GLY A 238 -11.13 28.16 6.35
N ALA A 239 -12.43 28.42 6.43
CA ALA A 239 -12.93 29.71 6.00
C ALA A 239 -12.77 30.65 7.20
N ALA A 240 -11.75 31.52 7.16
CA ALA A 240 -11.89 32.78 7.86
C ALA A 240 -13.19 33.42 7.35
N ALA A 241 -14.09 33.72 8.28
CA ALA A 241 -15.22 34.59 7.99
C ALA A 241 -14.68 35.88 7.36
N VAL A 242 -14.99 36.09 6.09
CA VAL A 242 -14.96 37.40 5.43
C VAL A 242 -16.37 37.65 4.93
#